data_AF-A0A9Y1FLF8-F1
#
_entry.id   AF-A0A9Y1FLF8-F1
#
_cell.length_a   1.000
_cell.length_b   1.000
_cell.length_c   1.000
_cell.angle_alpha   90.00
_cell.angle_beta   90.00
_cell.angle_gamma   90.00
#
_symmetry.space_group_name_H-M   'P 1'
#
loop_
_entity.id
_entity.type
_entity.pdbx_description
1 polymer ?
#
loop_
_entity_poly.entity_id
_entity_poly.type
_entity_poly.pdbx_seq_one_letter_code
_entity_poly.pdbx_strand_id
1 'polypeptide(L)'
;MFHDFQVQDGINLYNSNGFIIKNNTISYGGYGLFVSESSHGVYTNNTCIENSKYGVYIKYGYNISINENNCSANDQGINLYNSSTIYIHNNSISKNTIGLTFDLSNHSIITFNSFEKNEQYAIIMDSSSSSNLIHHNTFIDNNLQGTSQACDNGHNNTWYDQSTKTGNYWSDRKGIGKYYIDGNSKSYDKYPLKNLPQQCAEKTSIDFLIILISFLSTVILSYVIRNKYAFRQLRFR
;
A
#
# COMPACT_ATOMS: atom_id res chain seq x y z
N MET A 1 7.65 36.68 21.23
CA MET A 1 8.36 36.25 20.02
C MET A 1 8.20 34.74 19.96
N PHE A 2 7.15 34.26 19.28
CA PHE A 2 6.94 32.83 19.11
C PHE A 2 7.93 32.36 18.06
N HIS A 3 8.85 31.50 18.45
CA HIS A 3 9.66 30.77 17.49
C HIS A 3 8.71 29.84 16.71
N ASP A 4 8.51 30.13 15.44
CA ASP A 4 8.07 29.14 14.46
C ASP A 4 9.11 28.01 14.49
N PHE A 5 8.81 26.96 15.25
CA PHE A 5 9.52 25.70 15.09
C PHE A 5 9.14 25.18 13.70
N GLN A 6 10.02 25.38 12.73
CA GLN A 6 9.92 24.72 11.44
C GLN A 6 9.89 23.22 11.71
N VAL A 7 8.71 22.61 11.58
CA VAL A 7 8.54 21.17 11.76
C VAL A 7 9.39 20.50 10.69
N GLN A 8 10.48 19.85 11.09
CA GLN A 8 11.39 19.21 10.15
C GLN A 8 10.67 18.01 9.52
N ASP A 9 10.73 17.90 8.20
CA ASP A 9 10.23 16.72 7.50
C ASP A 9 11.10 15.50 7.85
N GLY A 10 10.50 14.30 7.80
CA GLY A 10 11.19 13.05 8.07
C GLY A 10 12.15 12.68 6.94
N ILE A 11 11.68 11.90 5.97
CA ILE A 11 12.48 11.47 4.81
C ILE A 11 11.98 12.17 3.55
N ASN A 12 12.87 12.91 2.89
CA ASN A 12 12.58 13.59 1.63
C ASN A 12 13.41 12.99 0.50
N LEU A 13 12.73 12.47 -0.54
CA LEU A 13 13.35 11.93 -1.74
C LEU A 13 12.95 12.75 -2.97
N TYR A 14 13.95 13.17 -3.74
CA TYR A 14 13.75 13.88 -5.01
C TYR A 14 14.55 13.17 -6.09
N ASN A 15 13.92 12.92 -7.25
CA ASN A 15 14.56 12.28 -8.41
C ASN A 15 15.35 11.01 -8.04
N SER A 16 14.76 10.18 -7.19
CA SER A 16 15.41 9.02 -6.56
C SER A 16 14.70 7.75 -7.01
N ASN A 17 15.34 6.96 -7.87
CA ASN A 17 14.75 5.72 -8.38
C ASN A 17 15.29 4.51 -7.64
N GLY A 18 14.47 3.46 -7.48
CA GLY A 18 14.91 2.20 -6.88
C GLY A 18 15.22 2.27 -5.38
N PHE A 19 14.66 3.26 -4.67
CA PHE A 19 14.89 3.41 -3.23
C PHE A 19 14.26 2.28 -2.43
N ILE A 20 14.86 1.96 -1.29
CA ILE A 20 14.28 1.03 -0.31
C ILE A 20 14.35 1.70 1.06
N ILE A 21 13.19 1.98 1.63
CA ILE A 21 13.05 2.51 2.99
C ILE A 21 12.24 1.50 3.79
N LYS A 22 12.87 0.95 4.82
CA LYS A 22 12.26 -0.11 5.63
C LYS A 22 12.64 -0.05 7.10
N ASN A 23 11.73 -0.50 7.96
CA ASN A 23 11.96 -0.65 9.41
C ASN A 23 12.28 0.68 10.13
N ASN A 24 11.69 1.80 9.70
CA ASN A 24 11.88 3.10 10.34
C ASN A 24 10.65 3.49 11.16
N THR A 25 10.87 4.31 12.19
CA THR A 25 9.81 5.08 12.87
C THR A 25 10.06 6.55 12.59
N ILE A 26 9.06 7.21 12.00
CA ILE A 26 9.13 8.60 11.56
C ILE A 26 7.92 9.33 12.17
N SER A 27 8.18 10.26 13.07
CA SER A 27 7.14 10.87 13.90
C SER A 27 7.41 12.33 14.21
N TYR A 28 6.35 13.07 14.52
CA TYR A 28 6.43 14.48 14.93
C TYR A 28 7.02 15.42 13.87
N GLY A 29 6.97 15.02 12.58
CA GLY A 29 7.44 15.80 11.45
C GLY A 29 6.33 16.53 10.69
N GLY A 30 6.72 17.23 9.61
CA GLY A 30 5.79 17.76 8.61
C GLY A 30 5.23 16.63 7.76
N TYR A 31 6.10 16.06 6.93
CA TYR A 31 5.88 14.77 6.25
C TYR A 31 6.63 13.65 6.97
N GLY A 32 6.05 12.45 7.05
CA GLY A 32 6.79 11.25 7.42
C GLY A 32 7.73 10.83 6.29
N LEU A 33 7.16 10.49 5.14
CA LEU A 33 7.90 10.31 3.89
C LEU A 33 7.33 11.25 2.82
N PHE A 34 8.19 12.06 2.21
CA PHE A 34 7.89 12.78 0.98
C PHE A 34 8.73 12.25 -0.17
N VAL A 35 8.08 11.89 -1.27
CA VAL A 35 8.72 11.41 -2.50
C VAL A 35 8.26 12.28 -3.65
N SER A 36 9.21 12.86 -4.39
CA SER A 36 8.93 13.66 -5.58
C SER A 36 9.70 13.13 -6.79
N GLU A 37 9.03 13.05 -7.93
CA GLU A 37 9.64 12.74 -9.25
C GLU A 37 10.50 11.47 -9.23
N SER A 38 9.98 10.42 -8.60
CA SER A 38 10.76 9.21 -8.27
C SER A 38 9.99 7.96 -8.69
N SER A 39 10.70 6.85 -8.88
CA SER A 39 10.06 5.62 -9.37
C SER A 39 10.68 4.34 -8.83
N HIS A 40 9.98 3.21 -8.98
CA HIS A 40 10.50 1.87 -8.66
C HIS A 40 10.94 1.72 -7.19
N GLY A 41 10.39 2.53 -6.29
CA GLY A 41 10.73 2.54 -4.88
C GLY A 41 9.90 1.58 -4.05
N VAL A 42 10.44 1.19 -2.90
CA VAL A 42 9.78 0.33 -1.91
C VAL A 42 9.81 1.00 -0.55
N TYR A 43 8.64 1.30 -0.01
CA TYR A 43 8.43 1.75 1.36
C TYR A 43 7.74 0.64 2.15
N THR A 44 8.47 -0.07 3.01
CA THR A 44 7.94 -1.26 3.68
C THR A 44 8.24 -1.40 5.16
N ASN A 45 7.26 -1.84 5.94
CA ASN A 45 7.40 -2.09 7.39
C ASN A 45 7.92 -0.86 8.17
N ASN A 46 7.40 0.31 7.87
CA ASN A 46 7.71 1.55 8.58
C ASN A 46 6.49 2.03 9.39
N THR A 47 6.75 2.90 10.37
CA THR A 47 5.73 3.58 11.17
C THR A 47 5.83 5.09 10.95
N CYS A 48 4.83 5.69 10.31
CA CYS A 48 4.62 7.13 10.20
C CYS A 48 3.50 7.57 11.15
N ILE A 49 3.85 8.24 12.26
CA ILE A 49 2.88 8.57 13.32
C ILE A 49 2.98 10.02 13.77
N GLU A 50 1.83 10.67 14.02
CA GLU A 50 1.79 12.02 14.59
C GLU A 50 2.55 13.05 13.76
N ASN A 51 2.54 12.92 12.42
CA ASN A 51 3.05 13.96 11.53
C ASN A 51 1.97 14.99 11.24
N SER A 52 2.33 16.26 11.35
CA SER A 52 1.41 17.41 11.25
C SER A 52 0.74 17.57 9.88
N LYS A 53 1.27 16.93 8.82
CA LYS A 53 0.65 16.92 7.49
C LYS A 53 0.42 15.48 7.01
N TYR A 54 1.41 14.87 6.37
CA TYR A 54 1.21 13.58 5.70
C TYR A 54 2.07 12.50 6.34
N GLY A 55 1.51 11.30 6.54
CA GLY A 55 2.31 10.12 6.87
C GLY A 55 3.21 9.75 5.68
N VAL A 56 2.62 9.60 4.50
CA VAL A 56 3.34 9.40 3.23
C VAL A 56 2.76 10.33 2.17
N TYR A 57 3.60 11.06 1.45
CA TYR A 57 3.21 11.89 0.32
C TYR A 57 4.05 11.54 -0.92
N ILE A 58 3.39 11.01 -1.96
CA ILE A 58 4.00 10.71 -3.25
C ILE A 58 3.52 11.75 -4.27
N LYS A 59 4.46 12.49 -4.84
CA LYS A 59 4.22 13.52 -5.86
C LYS A 59 4.96 13.13 -7.15
N TYR A 60 4.25 13.03 -8.27
CA TYR A 60 4.85 12.60 -9.55
C TYR A 60 5.60 11.26 -9.44
N GLY A 61 5.05 10.32 -8.67
CA GLY A 61 5.63 9.00 -8.46
C GLY A 61 5.13 7.97 -9.47
N TYR A 62 5.97 7.00 -9.81
CA TYR A 62 5.61 5.90 -10.71
C TYR A 62 6.14 4.54 -10.24
N ASN A 63 5.30 3.51 -10.28
CA ASN A 63 5.72 2.13 -9.98
C ASN A 63 6.34 1.98 -8.57
N ILE A 64 5.71 2.56 -7.56
CA ILE A 64 6.18 2.53 -6.16
C ILE A 64 5.31 1.58 -5.36
N SER A 65 5.94 0.78 -4.49
CA SER A 65 5.24 -0.10 -3.54
C SER A 65 5.28 0.46 -2.13
N ILE A 66 4.11 0.56 -1.50
CA ILE A 66 3.89 1.00 -0.11
C ILE A 66 3.26 -0.18 0.62
N ASN A 67 4.06 -0.92 1.37
CA ASN A 67 3.65 -2.22 1.90
C ASN A 67 3.84 -2.34 3.41
N GLU A 68 2.92 -2.96 4.14
CA GLU A 68 3.15 -3.35 5.55
C GLU A 68 3.48 -2.16 6.49
N ASN A 69 3.08 -0.92 6.16
CA ASN A 69 3.36 0.25 6.97
C ASN A 69 2.20 0.57 7.92
N ASN A 70 2.52 1.26 9.02
CA ASN A 70 1.56 1.93 9.89
C ASN A 70 1.61 3.44 9.63
N CYS A 71 0.52 4.02 9.12
CA CYS A 71 0.36 5.46 8.92
C CYS A 71 -0.82 5.96 9.77
N SER A 72 -0.52 6.44 10.98
CA SER A 72 -1.57 6.80 11.95
C SER A 72 -1.42 8.17 12.60
N ALA A 73 -2.54 8.78 13.00
CA ALA A 73 -2.56 10.08 13.68
C ALA A 73 -1.85 11.21 12.90
N ASN A 74 -1.88 11.17 11.56
CA ASN A 74 -1.43 12.26 10.70
C ASN A 74 -2.65 13.05 10.20
N ASP A 75 -2.48 14.25 9.64
CA ASP A 75 -3.62 14.91 8.96
C ASP A 75 -4.08 14.06 7.77
N GLN A 76 -3.15 13.62 6.93
CA GLN A 76 -3.39 12.70 5.83
C GLN A 76 -2.54 11.44 6.01
N GLY A 77 -3.13 10.25 5.99
CA GLY A 77 -2.38 9.00 6.12
C GLY A 77 -1.40 8.81 4.97
N ILE A 78 -1.94 8.66 3.75
CA ILE A 78 -1.18 8.56 2.50
C ILE A 78 -1.81 9.53 1.47
N ASN A 79 -0.99 10.29 0.76
CA ASN A 79 -1.45 11.13 -0.34
C ASN A 79 -0.69 10.83 -1.62
N LEU A 80 -1.42 10.68 -2.72
CA LEU A 80 -0.89 10.51 -4.07
C LEU A 80 -1.29 11.72 -4.90
N TYR A 81 -0.30 12.47 -5.38
CA TYR A 81 -0.51 13.62 -6.26
C TYR A 81 0.14 13.36 -7.62
N ASN A 82 -0.68 13.41 -8.67
CA ASN A 82 -0.29 13.20 -10.06
C ASN A 82 0.69 12.02 -10.21
N SER A 83 0.33 10.89 -9.60
CA SER A 83 1.15 9.69 -9.52
C SER A 83 0.43 8.53 -10.20
N SER A 84 1.17 7.49 -10.62
CA SER A 84 0.53 6.35 -11.27
C SER A 84 1.21 5.02 -10.97
N THR A 85 0.45 3.94 -11.08
CA THR A 85 0.96 2.57 -10.85
C THR A 85 1.56 2.44 -9.44
N ILE A 86 0.82 2.90 -8.43
CA ILE A 86 1.22 2.76 -7.02
C ILE A 86 0.57 1.49 -6.46
N TYR A 87 1.34 0.67 -5.78
CA TYR A 87 0.87 -0.53 -5.11
C TYR A 87 0.81 -0.27 -3.62
N ILE A 88 -0.39 -0.20 -3.05
CA ILE A 88 -0.60 0.03 -1.62
C ILE A 88 -1.17 -1.25 -1.03
N HIS A 89 -0.36 -1.97 -0.27
CA HIS A 89 -0.69 -3.31 0.18
C HIS A 89 -0.43 -3.54 1.67
N ASN A 90 -1.40 -4.11 2.39
CA ASN A 90 -1.21 -4.53 3.77
C ASN A 90 -0.76 -3.42 4.75
N ASN A 91 -1.20 -2.18 4.55
CA ASN A 91 -0.91 -1.08 5.47
C ASN A 91 -2.04 -0.91 6.50
N SER A 92 -1.67 -0.45 7.70
CA SER A 92 -2.62 0.06 8.70
C SER A 92 -2.66 1.59 8.61
N ILE A 93 -3.82 2.14 8.25
CA ILE A 93 -4.02 3.57 7.98
C ILE A 93 -5.16 4.06 8.86
N SER A 94 -4.83 4.65 10.01
CA SER A 94 -5.84 4.87 11.06
C SER A 94 -5.72 6.21 11.78
N LYS A 95 -6.86 6.72 12.28
CA LYS A 95 -6.91 7.96 13.07
C LYS A 95 -6.31 9.19 12.37
N ASN A 96 -6.34 9.22 11.04
CA ASN A 96 -5.97 10.41 10.27
C ASN A 96 -7.23 11.26 9.99
N THR A 97 -7.08 12.51 9.53
CA THR A 97 -8.23 13.27 9.02
C THR A 97 -8.80 12.54 7.79
N ILE A 98 -7.95 12.19 6.83
CA ILE A 98 -8.28 11.35 5.67
C ILE A 98 -7.27 10.21 5.58
N GLY A 99 -7.73 8.99 5.26
CA GLY A 99 -6.86 7.82 5.18
C GLY A 99 -5.91 7.86 3.98
N LEU A 100 -6.47 7.80 2.76
CA LEU A 100 -5.75 7.79 1.50
C LEU A 100 -6.41 8.72 0.46
N THR A 101 -5.64 9.65 -0.06
CA THR A 101 -6.10 10.65 -1.05
C THR A 101 -5.48 10.39 -2.42
N PHE A 102 -6.32 10.41 -3.46
CA PHE A 102 -5.92 10.43 -4.87
C PHE A 102 -6.25 11.80 -5.47
N ASP A 103 -5.19 12.53 -5.83
CA ASP A 103 -5.25 13.76 -6.61
C ASP A 103 -4.54 13.49 -7.95
N LEU A 104 -5.28 13.61 -9.07
CA LEU A 104 -4.78 13.35 -10.43
C LEU A 104 -4.07 11.99 -10.58
N SER A 105 -4.42 10.97 -9.80
CA SER A 105 -3.62 9.75 -9.65
C SER A 105 -4.33 8.49 -10.17
N ASN A 106 -3.59 7.64 -10.89
CA ASN A 106 -4.18 6.65 -11.79
C ASN A 106 -3.54 5.27 -11.72
N HIS A 107 -4.23 4.24 -12.23
CA HIS A 107 -3.70 2.89 -12.45
C HIS A 107 -3.06 2.23 -11.21
N SER A 108 -3.51 2.59 -10.01
CA SER A 108 -2.98 2.08 -8.74
C SER A 108 -3.82 0.93 -8.20
N ILE A 109 -3.19 0.06 -7.41
CA ILE A 109 -3.82 -1.13 -6.82
C ILE A 109 -3.73 -1.03 -5.30
N ILE A 110 -4.89 -1.12 -4.65
CA ILE A 110 -5.06 -0.93 -3.21
C ILE A 110 -5.71 -2.18 -2.64
N THR A 111 -4.94 -2.99 -1.91
CA THR A 111 -5.40 -4.30 -1.43
C THR A 111 -4.93 -4.63 -0.02
N PHE A 112 -5.76 -5.34 0.74
CA PHE A 112 -5.42 -5.84 2.07
C PHE A 112 -5.01 -4.77 3.09
N ASN A 113 -5.32 -3.50 2.85
CA ASN A 113 -5.09 -2.43 3.82
C ASN A 113 -6.23 -2.39 4.85
N SER A 114 -5.92 -1.96 6.07
CA SER A 114 -6.92 -1.63 7.09
C SER A 114 -7.02 -0.12 7.25
N PHE A 115 -8.20 0.43 6.94
CA PHE A 115 -8.55 1.82 7.17
C PHE A 115 -9.46 1.92 8.38
N GLU A 116 -9.01 2.55 9.45
CA GLU A 116 -9.74 2.56 10.71
C GLU A 116 -9.83 3.94 11.35
N LYS A 117 -11.06 4.38 11.67
CA LYS A 117 -11.29 5.59 12.47
C LYS A 117 -10.63 6.84 11.89
N ASN A 118 -10.52 6.93 10.57
CA ASN A 118 -10.18 8.20 9.94
C ASN A 118 -11.40 9.14 10.06
N GLU A 119 -11.16 10.41 10.40
CA GLU A 119 -12.22 11.36 10.75
C GLU A 119 -13.21 11.55 9.60
N GLN A 120 -12.68 11.67 8.39
CA GLN A 120 -13.40 11.74 7.13
C GLN A 120 -13.25 10.40 6.38
N TYR A 121 -13.29 10.43 5.04
CA TYR A 121 -13.19 9.24 4.22
C TYR A 121 -11.88 8.46 4.44
N ALA A 122 -12.00 7.14 4.44
CA ALA A 122 -10.86 6.24 4.38
C ALA A 122 -10.09 6.40 3.07
N ILE A 123 -10.82 6.51 1.96
CA ILE A 123 -10.27 6.79 0.64
C ILE A 123 -11.11 7.88 -0.02
N ILE A 124 -10.46 8.91 -0.55
CA ILE A 124 -11.09 9.92 -1.41
C ILE A 124 -10.34 10.03 -2.75
N MET A 125 -11.10 10.10 -3.85
CA MET A 125 -10.56 10.30 -5.19
C MET A 125 -11.18 11.54 -5.83
N ASP A 126 -10.35 12.37 -6.43
CA ASP A 126 -10.79 13.52 -7.22
C ASP A 126 -11.35 13.11 -8.60
N SER A 127 -11.88 14.09 -9.34
CA SER A 127 -12.48 13.85 -10.66
C SER A 127 -11.51 13.40 -11.75
N SER A 128 -10.22 13.60 -11.54
CA SER A 128 -9.17 13.32 -12.51
C SER A 128 -8.44 12.00 -12.24
N SER A 129 -8.74 11.34 -11.13
CA SER A 129 -8.20 10.04 -10.75
C SER A 129 -9.03 8.91 -11.38
N SER A 130 -8.33 7.95 -11.98
CA SER A 130 -8.96 6.96 -12.85
C SER A 130 -8.23 5.63 -12.91
N SER A 131 -8.99 4.59 -13.30
CA SER A 131 -8.46 3.25 -13.56
C SER A 131 -7.75 2.63 -12.34
N ASN A 132 -8.13 3.02 -11.12
CA ASN A 132 -7.61 2.43 -9.88
C ASN A 132 -8.43 1.19 -9.49
N LEU A 133 -7.79 0.21 -8.85
CA LEU A 133 -8.41 -1.05 -8.43
C LEU A 133 -8.30 -1.21 -6.91
N ILE A 134 -9.45 -1.31 -6.24
CA ILE A 134 -9.59 -1.28 -4.78
C ILE A 134 -10.41 -2.49 -4.33
N HIS A 135 -9.77 -3.49 -3.74
CA HIS A 135 -10.45 -4.71 -3.30
C HIS A 135 -9.71 -5.39 -2.14
N HIS A 136 -10.41 -6.24 -1.38
CA HIS A 136 -9.90 -6.90 -0.18
C HIS A 136 -9.32 -5.96 0.88
N ASN A 137 -9.77 -4.71 0.95
CA ASN A 137 -9.44 -3.82 2.06
C ASN A 137 -10.49 -3.93 3.18
N THR A 138 -10.11 -3.47 4.36
CA THR A 138 -10.97 -3.39 5.54
C THR A 138 -11.26 -1.92 5.84
N PHE A 139 -12.54 -1.54 5.85
CA PHE A 139 -13.01 -0.21 6.20
C PHE A 139 -13.81 -0.27 7.50
N ILE A 140 -13.28 0.28 8.59
CA ILE A 140 -13.91 0.29 9.90
C ILE A 140 -14.03 1.71 10.45
N ASP A 141 -15.27 2.15 10.66
CA ASP A 141 -15.61 3.36 11.40
C ASP A 141 -14.94 4.64 10.87
N ASN A 142 -14.76 4.73 9.55
CA ASN A 142 -14.30 5.95 8.88
C ASN A 142 -15.49 6.81 8.50
N ASN A 143 -15.31 8.14 8.45
CA ASN A 143 -16.35 9.07 8.03
C ASN A 143 -17.69 8.86 8.75
N LEU A 144 -17.67 8.72 10.08
CA LEU A 144 -18.85 8.30 10.87
C LEU A 144 -20.08 9.21 10.73
N GLN A 145 -19.91 10.42 10.22
CA GLN A 145 -20.99 11.38 9.99
C GLN A 145 -21.52 11.35 8.54
N GLY A 146 -20.88 10.62 7.63
CA GLY A 146 -21.27 10.51 6.22
C GLY A 146 -22.11 9.27 5.91
N THR A 147 -22.35 9.05 4.60
CA THR A 147 -23.17 7.94 4.09
C THR A 147 -22.37 6.76 3.60
N SER A 148 -21.07 6.95 3.35
CA SER A 148 -20.09 5.92 2.97
C SER A 148 -18.75 6.19 3.65
N GLN A 149 -17.94 5.15 3.82
CA GLN A 149 -16.56 5.27 4.32
C GLN A 149 -15.56 5.70 3.25
N ALA A 150 -15.96 5.74 1.98
CA ALA A 150 -15.14 6.21 0.87
C ALA A 150 -15.92 7.10 -0.12
N CYS A 151 -15.17 7.94 -0.84
CA CYS A 151 -15.70 8.86 -1.85
C CYS A 151 -14.89 8.75 -3.16
N ASP A 152 -15.59 8.60 -4.27
CA ASP A 152 -15.01 8.46 -5.61
C ASP A 152 -15.69 9.47 -6.53
N ASN A 153 -14.97 10.54 -6.87
CA ASN A 153 -15.41 11.49 -7.89
C ASN A 153 -14.80 11.19 -9.27
N GLY A 154 -13.93 10.19 -9.33
CA GLY A 154 -13.16 9.83 -10.50
C GLY A 154 -13.95 9.03 -11.53
N HIS A 155 -13.23 8.31 -12.38
CA HIS A 155 -13.84 7.52 -13.45
C HIS A 155 -13.07 6.23 -13.71
N ASN A 156 -13.78 5.17 -14.11
CA ASN A 156 -13.20 3.83 -14.35
C ASN A 156 -12.44 3.23 -13.15
N ASN A 157 -12.68 3.72 -11.94
CA ASN A 157 -12.20 3.09 -10.71
C ASN A 157 -13.07 1.87 -10.40
N THR A 158 -12.46 0.78 -9.95
CA THR A 158 -13.16 -0.48 -9.65
C THR A 158 -12.96 -0.85 -8.18
N TRP A 159 -14.07 -1.00 -7.46
CA TRP A 159 -14.11 -1.26 -6.01
C TRP A 159 -14.28 -2.73 -5.63
N TYR A 160 -13.94 -3.63 -6.54
CA TYR A 160 -14.03 -5.07 -6.34
C TYR A 160 -13.14 -5.82 -7.35
N ASP A 161 -12.79 -7.05 -7.02
CA ASP A 161 -12.13 -7.99 -7.92
C ASP A 161 -13.16 -8.69 -8.80
N GLN A 162 -13.07 -8.43 -10.10
CA GLN A 162 -13.95 -9.04 -11.09
C GLN A 162 -13.70 -10.55 -11.25
N SER A 163 -12.49 -11.03 -10.98
CA SER A 163 -12.07 -12.42 -11.18
C SER A 163 -12.59 -13.32 -10.07
N THR A 164 -12.33 -12.95 -8.81
CA THR A 164 -12.74 -13.70 -7.62
C THR A 164 -14.17 -13.41 -7.17
N LYS A 165 -14.80 -12.37 -7.73
CA LYS A 165 -16.13 -11.89 -7.31
C LYS A 165 -16.16 -11.52 -5.82
N THR A 166 -15.11 -10.84 -5.37
CA THR A 166 -14.97 -10.36 -3.99
C THR A 166 -14.57 -8.89 -3.99
N GLY A 167 -15.01 -8.17 -2.96
CA GLY A 167 -14.80 -6.74 -2.81
C GLY A 167 -14.03 -6.41 -1.55
N ASN A 168 -14.43 -5.34 -0.90
CA ASN A 168 -13.90 -4.86 0.37
C ASN A 168 -14.85 -5.20 1.52
N TYR A 169 -14.34 -5.17 2.74
CA TYR A 169 -15.14 -5.26 3.95
C TYR A 169 -15.48 -3.85 4.46
N TRP A 170 -16.75 -3.64 4.82
CA TRP A 170 -17.27 -2.34 5.28
C TRP A 170 -18.04 -2.54 6.58
N SER A 171 -17.57 -1.96 7.69
CA SER A 171 -18.17 -2.16 9.02
C SER A 171 -19.60 -1.64 9.15
N ASP A 172 -19.96 -0.63 8.36
CA ASP A 172 -21.25 0.06 8.33
C ASP A 172 -22.25 -0.57 7.35
N ARG A 173 -21.83 -1.58 6.57
CA ARG A 173 -22.70 -2.22 5.57
C ARG A 173 -23.88 -2.91 6.23
N LYS A 174 -25.07 -2.45 5.91
CA LYS A 174 -26.34 -3.04 6.34
C LYS A 174 -26.88 -3.99 5.26
N GLY A 175 -26.90 -5.29 5.57
CA GLY A 175 -27.61 -6.29 4.76
C GLY A 175 -26.86 -6.82 3.54
N ILE A 176 -27.62 -7.28 2.56
CA ILE A 176 -27.14 -8.00 1.37
C ILE A 176 -27.19 -7.06 0.16
N GLY A 177 -26.17 -7.10 -0.70
CA GLY A 177 -26.12 -6.33 -1.94
C GLY A 177 -24.85 -5.50 -2.11
N LYS A 178 -24.92 -4.50 -2.98
CA LYS A 178 -23.82 -3.58 -3.28
C LYS A 178 -23.56 -2.65 -2.09
N TYR A 179 -22.32 -2.21 -1.94
CA TYR A 179 -21.99 -1.07 -1.08
C TYR A 179 -21.72 0.13 -1.99
N TYR A 180 -22.48 1.21 -1.81
CA TYR A 180 -22.36 2.40 -2.65
C TYR A 180 -21.25 3.30 -2.10
N ILE A 181 -20.42 3.85 -3.00
CA ILE A 181 -19.37 4.80 -2.66
C ILE A 181 -19.90 6.20 -2.92
N ASP A 182 -19.66 7.13 -1.99
CA ASP A 182 -20.07 8.53 -2.16
C ASP A 182 -19.34 9.16 -3.37
N GLY A 183 -19.84 10.29 -3.85
CA GLY A 183 -19.21 11.05 -4.93
C GLY A 183 -19.88 10.90 -6.30
N ASN A 184 -19.36 11.64 -7.28
CA ASN A 184 -20.02 11.85 -8.57
C ASN A 184 -19.90 10.65 -9.54
N SER A 185 -18.99 9.71 -9.28
CA SER A 185 -18.75 8.55 -10.14
C SER A 185 -19.90 7.54 -10.16
N LYS A 186 -20.77 7.57 -9.13
CA LYS A 186 -21.77 6.52 -8.84
C LYS A 186 -21.12 5.14 -8.68
N SER A 187 -19.87 5.10 -8.22
CA SER A 187 -19.13 3.89 -7.93
C SER A 187 -19.79 3.06 -6.82
N TYR A 188 -19.54 1.76 -6.87
CA TYR A 188 -20.00 0.83 -5.85
C TYR A 188 -19.08 -0.40 -5.80
N ASP A 189 -18.92 -0.95 -4.61
CA ASP A 189 -18.42 -2.30 -4.44
C ASP A 189 -19.55 -3.29 -4.73
N LYS A 190 -19.37 -4.08 -5.79
CA LYS A 190 -20.36 -5.04 -6.27
C LYS A 190 -20.41 -6.31 -5.43
N TYR A 191 -19.31 -6.69 -4.79
CA TYR A 191 -19.19 -7.95 -4.06
C TYR A 191 -18.63 -7.75 -2.64
N PRO A 192 -19.23 -6.90 -1.80
CA PRO A 192 -18.60 -6.58 -0.52
C PRO A 192 -18.50 -7.82 0.36
N LEU A 193 -17.36 -7.97 1.03
CA LEU A 193 -17.03 -9.10 1.87
C LEU A 193 -17.95 -9.16 3.10
N LYS A 194 -18.28 -10.38 3.53
CA LYS A 194 -19.05 -10.63 4.76
C LYS A 194 -18.17 -10.61 6.01
N ASN A 195 -16.94 -11.12 5.87
CA ASN A 195 -15.95 -11.21 6.93
C ASN A 195 -14.72 -10.40 6.53
N LEU A 196 -13.85 -10.12 7.51
CA LEU A 196 -12.56 -9.51 7.25
C LEU A 196 -11.79 -10.31 6.19
N PRO A 197 -11.14 -9.66 5.21
CA PRO A 197 -10.31 -10.32 4.22
C PRO A 197 -9.20 -11.09 4.92
N GLN A 198 -9.17 -12.41 4.73
CA GLN A 198 -8.02 -13.22 5.14
C GLN A 198 -6.88 -12.99 4.15
N GLN A 199 -5.70 -12.68 4.67
CA GLN A 199 -4.50 -12.83 3.87
C GLN A 199 -4.36 -14.30 3.49
N CYS A 200 -4.20 -14.58 2.20
CA CYS A 200 -3.68 -15.88 1.80
C CYS A 200 -2.31 -16.04 2.46
N ALA A 201 -2.12 -17.13 3.21
CA ALA A 201 -0.84 -17.52 3.81
C ALA A 201 0.20 -17.97 2.75
N GLU A 202 0.27 -17.28 1.61
CA GLU A 202 1.21 -17.56 0.52
C GLU A 202 2.66 -17.19 0.86
N LYS A 203 2.89 -16.46 1.97
CA LYS A 203 4.24 -16.31 2.53
C LYS A 203 4.88 -17.65 2.91
N THR A 204 4.12 -18.73 3.06
CA THR A 204 4.73 -20.05 3.29
C THR A 204 5.08 -20.76 1.98
N SER A 205 4.17 -20.86 1.01
CA SER A 205 4.41 -21.71 -0.17
C SER A 205 5.52 -21.18 -1.09
N ILE A 206 5.62 -19.86 -1.31
CA ILE A 206 6.62 -19.26 -2.20
C ILE A 206 7.99 -19.20 -1.51
N ASP A 207 8.04 -18.82 -0.23
CA ASP A 207 9.31 -18.80 0.53
C ASP A 207 9.88 -20.22 0.67
N PHE A 208 9.04 -21.23 0.90
CA PHE A 208 9.48 -22.63 0.86
C PHE A 208 10.01 -23.04 -0.51
N LEU A 209 9.39 -22.59 -1.61
CA LEU A 209 9.86 -22.89 -2.97
C LEU A 209 11.21 -22.22 -3.26
N ILE A 210 11.41 -20.97 -2.84
CA ILE A 210 12.67 -20.23 -2.97
C ILE A 210 13.78 -20.87 -2.13
N ILE A 211 13.48 -21.26 -0.88
CA ILE A 211 14.41 -21.98 -0.01
C ILE A 211 14.76 -23.34 -0.63
N LEU A 212 13.79 -24.06 -1.19
CA LEU A 212 14.02 -25.34 -1.83
C LEU A 212 14.91 -25.22 -3.08
N ILE A 213 14.67 -24.21 -3.93
CA ILE A 213 15.48 -23.95 -5.14
C ILE A 213 16.91 -23.54 -4.77
N SER A 214 17.10 -22.70 -3.75
CA SER A 214 18.43 -22.30 -3.27
C SER A 214 19.18 -23.48 -2.65
N PHE A 215 18.51 -24.35 -1.89
CA PHE A 215 19.11 -25.57 -1.36
C PHE A 215 19.53 -26.54 -2.48
N LEU A 216 18.66 -26.79 -3.46
CA LEU A 216 18.99 -27.66 -4.60
C LEU A 216 20.16 -27.12 -5.44
N SER A 217 20.23 -25.81 -5.66
CA SER A 217 21.33 -25.21 -6.43
C SER A 217 22.70 -25.35 -5.74
N THR A 218 22.75 -25.19 -4.41
CA THR A 218 23.99 -25.41 -3.63
C THR A 218 24.42 -26.88 -3.62
N VAL A 219 23.49 -27.82 -3.51
CA VAL A 219 23.77 -29.26 -3.60
C VAL A 219 24.31 -29.62 -4.98
N ILE A 220 23.68 -29.16 -6.06
CA ILE A 220 24.15 -29.40 -7.43
C ILE A 220 25.54 -28.80 -7.64
N LEU A 221 25.76 -27.55 -7.20
CA LEU A 221 27.06 -26.90 -7.33
C LEU A 221 28.15 -27.68 -6.57
N SER A 222 27.88 -28.12 -5.34
CA SER A 222 28.81 -28.92 -4.54
C SER A 222 29.12 -30.28 -5.20
N TYR A 223 28.12 -30.93 -5.80
CA TYR A 223 28.28 -32.18 -6.55
C TYR A 223 29.15 -31.98 -7.80
N VAL A 224 28.90 -30.92 -8.58
CA VAL A 224 29.69 -30.58 -9.79
C VAL A 224 31.14 -30.27 -9.42
N ILE A 225 31.37 -29.50 -8.35
CA ILE A 225 32.70 -29.17 -7.85
C ILE A 225 33.44 -30.46 -7.43
N ARG A 226 32.81 -31.31 -6.62
CA ARG A 226 33.40 -32.57 -6.13
C ARG A 226 33.80 -33.49 -7.28
N ASN A 227 32.95 -33.64 -8.29
CA ASN A 227 33.27 -34.43 -9.48
C ASN A 227 34.39 -33.82 -10.33
N LYS A 228 34.41 -32.49 -10.50
CA LYS A 228 35.48 -31.80 -11.23
C LYS A 228 36.86 -32.02 -10.58
N TYR A 229 36.93 -32.06 -9.24
CA TYR A 229 38.15 -32.39 -8.52
C TYR A 229 38.52 -33.88 -8.59
N ALA A 230 37.54 -34.79 -8.52
CA ALA A 230 37.77 -36.23 -8.68
C ALA A 230 38.34 -36.56 -10.09
N PHE A 231 37.83 -35.93 -11.15
CA PHE A 231 38.36 -36.08 -12.51
C PHE A 231 39.76 -35.49 -12.69
N ARG A 232 40.11 -34.41 -11.96
CA ARG A 232 41.47 -33.87 -11.97
C ARG A 232 42.47 -34.82 -11.30
N GLN A 233 42.10 -35.47 -10.20
CA GLN A 233 42.95 -36.42 -9.48
C GLN A 233 43.24 -37.69 -10.30
N LEU A 234 42.32 -38.11 -11.17
CA LEU A 234 42.50 -39.27 -12.06
C LEU A 234 43.39 -39.01 -13.29
N ARG A 235 43.69 -37.75 -13.64
CA ARG A 235 44.58 -37.38 -14.76
C ARG A 235 46.06 -37.29 -14.38
N PHE A 236 46.40 -37.46 -13.10
CA PHE A 236 47.76 -37.40 -12.59
C PHE A 236 48.24 -38.75 -12.02
N ARG A 237 47.65 -39.86 -12.47
CA ARG A 237 48.14 -41.22 -12.23
C ARG A 237 48.46 -41.91 -13.54
#